data_AF-A0A9P4QLT0-F1
#
_entry.id   AF-A0A9P4QLT0-F1
#
_cell.length_a   1.000
_cell.length_b   1.000
_cell.length_c   1.000
_cell.angle_alpha   90.00
_cell.angle_beta   90.00
_cell.angle_gamma   90.00
#
_symmetry.space_group_name_H-M   'P 1'
#
loop_
_entity.id
_entity.type
_entity.pdbx_description
1 polymer ?
#
loop_
_entity_poly.entity_id
_entity_poly.type
_entity_poly.pdbx_seq_one_letter_code
_entity_poly.pdbx_strand_id
1 'polypeptide(L)'
;LTEDELDFNEAVRVLCEYGLAHPEPSLGQLSGSVGYGVHSCVHSWTISVLNGDWDDSMAQLALTCVASKVPSTNIDKWWLLQQRLLQHVARHEKFVRNGKVDIQGMEWALHSLGDFYANQGRLAEAEAMYDRALQG
;
A
#
# COMPACT_ATOMS: atom_id res chain seq x y z
N LEU A 1 -14.60 -2.15 3.92
CA LEU A 1 -13.50 -2.73 4.72
C LEU A 1 -14.14 -3.32 5.97
N THR A 2 -13.57 -4.38 6.53
CA THR A 2 -13.97 -4.87 7.86
C THR A 2 -13.79 -3.72 8.86
N GLU A 3 -14.89 -3.18 9.37
CA GLU A 3 -14.86 -1.99 10.23
C GLU A 3 -14.31 -2.32 11.62
N ASP A 4 -14.24 -3.62 11.95
CA ASP A 4 -13.82 -4.16 13.24
C ASP A 4 -12.67 -5.20 13.10
N GLU A 5 -11.83 -5.27 14.13
CA GLU A 5 -10.72 -6.22 14.22
C GLU A 5 -11.20 -7.68 14.24
N LEU A 6 -12.38 -7.95 14.81
CA LEU A 6 -12.99 -9.27 14.84
C LEU A 6 -13.35 -9.75 13.43
N ASP A 7 -13.99 -8.88 12.64
CA ASP A 7 -14.39 -9.18 11.26
C ASP A 7 -13.16 -9.44 10.38
N PHE A 8 -12.09 -8.67 10.59
CA PHE A 8 -10.81 -8.89 9.91
C PHE A 8 -10.24 -10.28 10.26
N ASN A 9 -10.19 -10.61 11.55
CA ASN A 9 -9.66 -11.89 12.01
C ASN A 9 -10.48 -13.07 11.51
N GLU A 10 -11.82 -12.93 11.42
CA GLU A 10 -12.68 -13.96 10.86
C GLU A 10 -12.41 -14.17 9.36
N ALA A 11 -12.32 -13.09 8.58
CA ALA A 11 -12.02 -13.18 7.16
C ALA A 11 -10.65 -13.82 6.89
N VAL A 12 -9.62 -13.40 7.63
CA VAL A 12 -8.27 -13.93 7.47
C VAL A 12 -8.17 -15.38 7.93
N ARG A 13 -8.92 -15.78 8.97
CA ARG A 13 -9.04 -17.18 9.37
C ARG A 13 -9.56 -18.04 8.23
N VAL A 14 -10.62 -17.61 7.54
CA VAL A 14 -11.16 -18.31 6.38
C VAL A 14 -10.10 -18.43 5.28
N LEU A 15 -9.39 -17.34 4.97
CA LEU A 15 -8.30 -17.36 3.98
C LEU A 15 -7.19 -18.36 4.36
N CYS A 16 -6.85 -18.47 5.64
CA CYS A 16 -5.88 -19.44 6.13
C CYS A 16 -6.40 -20.89 6.02
N GLU A 17 -7.67 -21.13 6.36
CA GLU A 17 -8.31 -22.45 6.26
C GLU A 17 -8.30 -22.98 4.82
N TYR A 18 -8.46 -22.10 3.83
CA TYR A 18 -8.38 -22.45 2.40
C TYR A 18 -6.96 -22.39 1.81
N GLY A 19 -5.92 -22.14 2.62
CA GLY A 19 -4.53 -22.06 2.17
C GLY A 19 -4.21 -20.87 1.26
N LEU A 20 -5.08 -19.85 1.26
CA LEU A 20 -4.88 -18.61 0.49
C LEU A 20 -3.98 -17.63 1.22
N ALA A 21 -3.93 -17.69 2.55
CA ALA A 21 -3.04 -16.91 3.40
C ALA A 21 -2.39 -17.81 4.46
N HIS A 22 -1.34 -17.31 5.10
CA HIS A 22 -0.71 -17.96 6.25
C HIS A 22 -0.26 -16.91 7.26
N PRO A 23 -0.31 -17.21 8.58
CA PRO A 23 0.28 -16.32 9.57
C PRO A 23 1.79 -16.25 9.37
N GLU A 24 2.32 -15.04 9.41
CA GLU A 24 3.75 -14.76 9.36
C GLU A 24 4.25 -14.56 10.79
N PRO A 25 5.26 -15.33 11.24
CA PRO A 25 5.79 -15.18 12.59
C PRO A 25 6.29 -13.75 12.80
N SER A 26 5.86 -13.14 13.91
CA SER A 26 6.11 -11.74 14.27
C SER A 26 7.59 -11.50 14.60
N LEU A 27 8.42 -11.45 13.55
CA LEU A 27 9.83 -11.08 13.65
C LEU A 27 9.95 -9.57 13.88
N GLY A 28 9.82 -9.16 15.15
CA GLY A 28 10.21 -7.82 15.62
C GLY A 28 9.30 -6.67 15.22
N GLN A 29 7.99 -6.90 15.00
CA GLN A 29 7.04 -5.81 14.77
C GLN A 29 6.74 -5.04 16.08
N LEU A 30 6.68 -3.70 15.97
CA LEU A 30 6.34 -2.77 17.06
C LEU A 30 4.86 -2.83 17.48
N SER A 31 4.01 -3.51 16.70
CA SER A 31 2.58 -3.65 16.94
C SER A 31 2.29 -5.12 17.17
N GLY A 32 1.65 -5.47 18.29
CA GLY A 32 1.45 -6.85 18.75
C GLY A 32 0.51 -7.72 17.89
N SER A 33 0.24 -7.34 16.64
CA SER A 33 -0.63 -8.07 15.72
C SER A 33 0.17 -9.07 14.88
N VAL A 34 -0.44 -10.23 14.61
CA VAL A 34 0.13 -11.30 13.77
C VAL A 34 0.13 -10.82 12.31
N GLY A 35 1.29 -10.87 11.65
CA GLY A 35 1.38 -10.60 10.22
C GLY A 35 0.77 -11.75 9.41
N TYR A 36 0.37 -11.50 8.17
CA TYR A 36 -0.09 -12.55 7.26
C TYR A 36 0.63 -12.45 5.92
N GLY A 37 1.02 -13.59 5.38
CA GLY A 37 1.64 -13.74 4.07
C GLY A 37 0.74 -14.54 3.12
N VAL A 38 1.05 -14.44 1.83
CA VAL A 38 0.38 -15.16 0.75
C VAL A 38 1.45 -15.80 -0.12
N HIS A 39 1.22 -17.04 -0.52
CA HIS A 39 2.17 -17.75 -1.39
C HIS A 39 2.25 -17.08 -2.78
N SER A 40 3.42 -17.14 -3.43
CA SER A 40 3.67 -16.46 -4.70
C SER A 40 2.70 -16.87 -5.83
N CYS A 41 2.26 -18.14 -5.85
CA CYS A 41 1.27 -18.63 -6.81
C CYS A 41 -0.13 -18.02 -6.57
N VAL A 42 -0.55 -17.89 -5.30
CA VAL A 42 -1.82 -17.26 -4.93
C VAL A 42 -1.77 -15.77 -5.27
N HIS A 43 -0.68 -15.08 -4.94
CA HIS A 43 -0.49 -13.68 -5.33
C HIS A 43 -0.55 -13.48 -6.86
N SER A 44 0.09 -14.37 -7.63
CA SER A 44 0.08 -14.31 -9.10
C SER A 44 -1.31 -14.56 -9.69
N TRP A 45 -2.04 -15.53 -9.14
CA TRP A 45 -3.42 -15.82 -9.50
C TRP A 45 -4.36 -14.66 -9.16
N THR A 46 -4.22 -14.07 -7.97
CA THR A 46 -5.02 -12.90 -7.56
C THR A 46 -4.87 -11.75 -8.55
N ILE A 47 -3.65 -11.50 -9.02
CA ILE A 47 -3.38 -10.42 -9.99
C ILE A 47 -3.91 -10.75 -11.39
N SER A 48 -3.79 -12.01 -11.81
CA SER A 48 -4.00 -12.37 -13.23
C SER A 48 -5.41 -12.89 -13.52
N VAL A 49 -6.10 -13.40 -12.51
CA VAL A 49 -7.38 -14.11 -12.66
C VAL A 49 -8.46 -13.46 -11.81
N LEU A 50 -8.21 -13.20 -10.52
CA LEU A 50 -9.22 -12.60 -9.64
C LEU A 50 -9.43 -11.11 -9.97
N ASN A 51 -8.34 -10.37 -10.08
CA ASN A 51 -8.32 -8.95 -10.44
C ASN A 51 -7.78 -8.77 -11.87
N GLY A 52 -8.28 -9.60 -12.80
CA GLY A 52 -7.86 -9.59 -14.20
C GLY A 52 -8.18 -8.25 -14.90
N ASP A 53 -9.26 -7.60 -14.46
CA ASP A 53 -9.57 -6.22 -14.81
C ASP A 53 -9.15 -5.26 -13.70
N TRP A 54 -8.83 -4.04 -14.14
CA TRP A 54 -8.44 -2.97 -13.23
C TRP A 54 -9.64 -2.46 -12.45
N ASP A 55 -9.49 -2.36 -11.13
CA ASP A 55 -10.48 -1.79 -10.22
C ASP A 55 -9.92 -0.51 -9.59
N ASP A 56 -10.47 0.63 -10.00
CA ASP A 56 -10.07 1.96 -9.53
C ASP A 56 -10.25 2.12 -8.02
N SER A 57 -11.29 1.52 -7.44
CA SER A 57 -11.56 1.59 -6.00
C SER A 57 -10.51 0.82 -5.19
N MET A 58 -10.08 -0.33 -5.70
CA MET A 58 -8.99 -1.11 -5.09
C MET A 58 -7.65 -0.40 -5.23
N ALA A 59 -7.39 0.23 -6.36
CA ALA A 59 -6.18 1.01 -6.56
C ALA A 59 -6.12 2.22 -5.63
N GLN A 60 -7.24 2.94 -5.48
CA GLN A 60 -7.38 4.06 -4.54
C GLN A 60 -7.13 3.60 -3.10
N LEU A 61 -7.80 2.52 -2.68
CA LEU A 61 -7.66 2.00 -1.33
C LEU A 61 -6.22 1.58 -1.03
N ALA A 62 -5.55 0.88 -1.97
CA ALA A 62 -4.15 0.49 -1.83
C ALA A 62 -3.24 1.72 -1.70
N LEU A 63 -3.49 2.77 -2.49
CA LEU A 63 -2.73 4.03 -2.42
C LEU A 63 -2.92 4.72 -1.06
N THR A 64 -4.17 4.84 -0.59
CA THR A 64 -4.49 5.42 0.72
C THR A 64 -3.84 4.65 1.86
N CYS A 65 -3.86 3.31 1.80
CA CYS A 65 -3.18 2.46 2.77
C CYS A 65 -1.68 2.73 2.81
N VAL A 66 -1.02 2.81 1.64
CA VAL A 66 0.41 3.13 1.54
C VAL A 66 0.71 4.53 2.09
N ALA A 67 -0.07 5.54 1.69
CA ALA A 67 0.08 6.92 2.16
C ALA A 67 -0.07 7.03 3.69
N SER A 68 -1.04 6.31 4.29
CA SER A 68 -1.25 6.27 5.75
C SER A 68 -0.09 5.68 6.54
N LYS A 69 0.76 4.91 5.88
CA LYS A 69 1.95 4.30 6.49
C LYS A 69 3.23 5.09 6.21
N VAL A 70 3.19 6.13 5.38
CA VAL A 70 4.30 7.07 5.22
C VAL A 70 4.51 7.74 6.58
N PRO A 71 5.60 7.42 7.30
CA PRO A 71 5.76 7.91 8.65
C PRO A 71 6.23 9.36 8.59
N SER A 72 5.73 10.20 9.51
CA SER A 72 6.32 11.52 9.73
C SER A 72 7.78 11.35 10.14
N THR A 73 8.64 12.29 9.73
CA THR A 73 10.10 12.24 9.88
C THR A 73 10.62 12.12 11.34
N ASN A 74 9.71 12.13 12.33
CA ASN A 74 10.01 12.06 13.76
C ASN A 74 9.90 10.65 14.40
N ILE A 75 9.76 9.57 13.61
CA ILE A 75 9.60 8.21 14.15
C ILE A 75 10.94 7.45 14.15
N ASP A 76 11.30 6.84 15.27
CA ASP A 76 12.48 5.98 15.39
C ASP A 76 12.42 4.80 14.40
N LYS A 77 13.52 4.53 13.69
CA LYS A 77 13.64 3.50 12.63
C LYS A 77 12.76 3.74 11.39
N TRP A 78 12.38 5.00 11.13
CA TRP A 78 11.66 5.43 9.92
C TRP A 78 12.24 4.87 8.61
N TRP A 79 13.56 4.70 8.51
CA TRP A 79 14.24 4.12 7.34
C TRP A 79 13.85 2.66 7.03
N LEU A 80 13.53 1.83 8.03
CA LEU A 80 13.09 0.43 7.81
C LEU A 80 11.69 0.38 7.20
N LEU A 81 10.80 1.25 7.69
CA LEU A 81 9.46 1.42 7.14
C LEU A 81 9.56 1.95 5.72
N GLN A 82 10.44 2.92 5.50
CA GLN A 82 10.68 3.52 4.19
C GLN A 82 11.19 2.51 3.16
N GLN A 83 12.11 1.61 3.54
CA GLN A 83 12.63 0.56 2.66
C GLN A 83 11.56 -0.45 2.23
N ARG A 84 10.65 -0.84 3.13
CA ARG A 84 9.52 -1.73 2.80
C ARG A 84 8.51 -1.02 1.91
N LEU A 85 8.18 0.24 2.23
CA LEU A 85 7.26 1.07 1.46
C LEU A 85 7.75 1.33 0.03
N LEU A 86 9.07 1.38 -0.20
CA LEU A 86 9.65 1.64 -1.52
C LEU A 86 9.16 0.67 -2.60
N GLN A 87 9.04 -0.63 -2.27
CA GLN A 87 8.57 -1.63 -3.22
C GLN A 87 7.08 -1.46 -3.55
N HIS A 88 6.28 -1.01 -2.58
CA HIS A 88 4.87 -0.72 -2.77
C HIS A 88 4.67 0.56 -3.58
N VAL A 89 5.38 1.64 -3.23
CA VAL A 89 5.32 2.95 -3.90
C VAL A 89 5.81 2.85 -5.36
N ALA A 90 6.94 2.19 -5.61
CA ALA A 90 7.45 1.97 -6.97
C ALA A 90 6.51 1.12 -7.83
N ARG A 91 5.77 0.20 -7.21
CA ARG A 91 4.70 -0.55 -7.89
C ARG A 91 3.57 0.38 -8.29
N HIS A 92 3.13 1.29 -7.42
CA HIS A 92 2.12 2.30 -7.72
C HIS A 92 2.57 3.34 -8.77
N GLU A 93 3.84 3.70 -8.83
CA GLU A 93 4.39 4.68 -9.78
C GLU A 93 4.10 4.31 -11.25
N LYS A 94 4.15 3.01 -11.59
CA LYS A 94 3.78 2.51 -12.92
C LYS A 94 2.30 2.69 -13.25
N PHE A 95 1.43 2.72 -12.25
CA PHE A 95 -0.01 2.79 -12.43
C PHE A 95 -0.51 4.24 -12.47
N VAL A 96 0.05 5.15 -11.65
CA VAL A 96 -0.26 6.59 -11.69
C VAL A 96 0.21 7.23 -13.01
N ARG A 97 1.34 6.78 -13.57
CA ARG A 97 1.88 7.30 -14.85
C ARG A 97 1.01 6.99 -16.07
N ASN A 98 0.17 5.96 -16.03
CA ASN A 98 -0.68 5.56 -17.16
C ASN A 98 -2.01 6.35 -17.23
N GLY A 99 -2.24 7.32 -16.35
CA GLY A 99 -3.42 8.20 -16.39
C GLY A 99 -4.76 7.48 -16.21
N LYS A 100 -4.74 6.26 -15.64
CA LYS A 100 -5.91 5.39 -15.50
C LYS A 100 -6.68 5.58 -14.20
N VAL A 101 -6.12 6.33 -13.25
CA VAL A 101 -6.73 6.56 -11.94
C VAL A 101 -7.40 7.92 -11.98
N ASP A 102 -8.72 7.96 -11.75
CA ASP A 102 -9.43 9.20 -11.46
C ASP A 102 -8.80 9.83 -10.21
N ILE A 103 -8.17 10.98 -10.37
CA ILE A 103 -7.33 11.62 -9.34
C ILE A 103 -8.19 12.21 -8.22
N GLN A 104 -9.48 12.40 -8.49
CA GLN A 104 -10.42 13.08 -7.62
C GLN A 104 -10.49 12.42 -6.23
N GLY A 105 -10.07 13.16 -5.20
CA GLY A 105 -10.05 12.69 -3.81
C GLY A 105 -8.78 11.95 -3.38
N MET A 106 -7.72 11.92 -4.21
CA MET A 106 -6.42 11.33 -3.88
C MET A 106 -5.34 12.36 -3.51
N GLU A 107 -5.70 13.64 -3.35
CA GLU A 107 -4.76 14.75 -3.18
C GLU A 107 -3.87 14.54 -1.95
N TRP A 108 -4.47 14.13 -0.83
CA TRP A 108 -3.74 13.82 0.39
C TRP A 108 -2.74 12.66 0.21
N ALA A 109 -3.18 11.58 -0.44
CA ALA A 109 -2.33 10.40 -0.65
C ALA A 109 -1.15 10.73 -1.58
N LEU A 110 -1.40 11.51 -2.63
CA LEU A 110 -0.37 11.99 -3.55
C LEU A 110 0.62 12.94 -2.86
N HIS A 111 0.13 13.85 -2.02
CA HIS A 111 1.00 14.73 -1.22
C HIS A 111 1.92 13.91 -0.29
N SER A 112 1.37 12.92 0.42
CA SER A 112 2.17 12.04 1.29
C SER A 112 3.23 11.24 0.51
N LEU A 113 2.94 10.87 -0.74
CA LEU A 113 3.93 10.25 -1.61
C LEU A 113 5.01 11.24 -2.09
N GLY A 114 4.63 12.49 -2.34
CA GLY A 114 5.57 13.58 -2.57
C GLY A 114 6.58 13.73 -1.43
N ASP A 115 6.08 13.79 -0.18
CA ASP A 115 6.91 13.84 1.02
C ASP A 115 7.83 12.62 1.12
N PHE A 116 7.32 11.43 0.81
CA PHE A 116 8.09 10.20 0.82
C PHE A 116 9.28 10.23 -0.15
N TYR A 117 9.06 10.70 -1.39
CA TYR A 117 10.13 10.82 -2.39
C TYR A 117 11.10 11.98 -2.08
N ALA A 118 10.59 13.12 -1.62
CA ALA A 118 11.43 14.25 -1.21
C ALA A 118 12.42 13.84 -0.11
N ASN A 119 11.95 13.07 0.88
CA ASN A 119 12.78 12.53 1.94
C ASN A 119 13.82 11.49 1.47
N GLN A 120 13.71 10.97 0.24
CA GLN A 120 14.72 10.11 -0.40
C GLN A 120 15.69 10.88 -1.30
N GLY A 121 15.55 12.20 -1.40
CA GLY A 121 16.28 13.02 -2.38
C GLY A 121 15.78 12.83 -3.83
N ARG A 122 14.62 12.19 -4.01
CA ARG A 122 13.99 11.91 -5.30
C ARG A 122 13.08 13.06 -5.73
N LEU A 123 13.70 14.21 -6.01
CA LEU A 123 13.00 15.48 -6.21
C LEU A 123 12.08 15.48 -7.44
N ALA A 124 12.49 14.87 -8.55
CA ALA A 124 11.68 14.82 -9.76
C ALA A 124 10.39 14.00 -9.57
N GLU A 125 10.44 12.89 -8.82
CA GLU A 125 9.24 12.13 -8.49
C GLU A 125 8.37 12.85 -7.45
N ALA A 126 8.99 13.56 -6.50
CA ALA A 126 8.25 14.37 -5.53
C ALA A 126 7.45 15.48 -6.20
N GLU A 127 8.07 16.25 -7.09
CA GLU A 127 7.43 17.32 -7.87
C GLU A 127 6.24 16.78 -8.67
N ALA A 128 6.42 15.66 -9.39
CA ALA A 128 5.34 15.04 -10.15
C ALA A 128 4.15 14.57 -9.28
N MET A 129 4.38 14.17 -8.03
CA MET A 129 3.30 13.83 -7.11
C MET A 129 2.58 15.08 -6.57
N TYR A 130 3.32 16.14 -6.22
CA TYR A 130 2.75 17.40 -5.76
C TYR A 130 1.92 18.09 -6.85
N ASP A 131 2.42 18.12 -8.09
CA ASP A 131 1.69 18.70 -9.22
C ASP A 131 0.34 18.01 -9.46
N ARG A 132 0.30 16.67 -9.30
CA ARG A 132 -0.95 15.91 -9.40
C ARG A 132 -1.87 16.16 -8.22
N ALA A 133 -1.35 16.27 -7.00
CA ALA A 133 -2.14 16.62 -5.83
C ALA A 133 -2.80 18.00 -5.95
N LEU A 134 -2.18 18.93 -6.68
CA LEU A 134 -2.73 20.26 -6.95
C LEU A 134 -3.77 20.28 -8.08
N GLN A 135 -3.80 19.25 -8.93
CA GLN A 135 -4.73 19.19 -10.06
C GLN A 135 -6.14 18.74 -9.66
N GLY A 136 -6.30 18.05 -8.51
CA GLY A 136 -7.59 17.64 -7.95
C GLY A 136 -8.21 16.46 -8.69
#